data_AF-A0A6I9PT45-F1
#
_entry.id   AF-A0A6I9PT45-F1
#
_cell.length_a   1.000
_cell.length_b   1.000
_cell.length_c   1.000
_cell.angle_alpha   90.00
_cell.angle_beta   90.00
_cell.angle_gamma   90.00
#
_symmetry.space_group_name_H-M   'P 1'
#
loop_
_entity.id
_entity.type
_entity.pdbx_description
1 polymer ?
#
loop_
_entity_poly.entity_id
_entity_poly.type
_entity_poly.pdbx_seq_one_letter_code
_entity_poly.pdbx_strand_id
1 'polypeptide(L)'
;MKRARGGDGEEAPRQNAPAGQRKSDQSDGDNSGCDLGQADMQDEDDNPGIRREIRSKYRELIQSVQQNREDMLSPSNNKLTEVLEEANKLFKDVRQSREAALDAQLLVVTSDLGKEKASQLAAEGAAFDPTAFTEHLVSILFIHVITAKVQFSRFSDHNGS
;
A
#
# COMPACT_ATOMS: atom_id res chain seq x y z
N MET A 1 -1.19 -71.31 14.64
CA MET A 1 -0.26 -70.83 15.70
C MET A 1 1.11 -70.57 15.10
N LYS A 2 1.75 -69.47 15.51
CA LYS A 2 3.17 -69.07 15.36
C LYS A 2 3.59 -68.32 14.09
N ARG A 3 3.81 -67.02 14.32
CA ARG A 3 4.62 -66.05 13.56
C ARG A 3 6.11 -66.19 13.89
N ALA A 4 6.91 -65.39 13.17
CA ALA A 4 8.31 -64.97 13.36
C ALA A 4 9.33 -65.85 12.61
N ARG A 5 10.39 -65.34 11.98
CA ARG A 5 11.23 -64.12 12.08
C ARG A 5 12.03 -64.09 10.74
N GLY A 6 12.42 -62.99 10.09
CA GLY A 6 13.07 -61.75 10.51
C GLY A 6 14.44 -61.65 9.79
N GLY A 7 14.87 -60.44 9.38
CA GLY A 7 16.29 -60.13 9.10
C GLY A 7 16.58 -59.39 7.80
N ASP A 8 16.89 -58.10 7.95
CA ASP A 8 17.22 -57.07 6.95
C ASP A 8 18.62 -57.20 6.30
N GLY A 9 18.83 -56.55 5.15
CA GLY A 9 20.16 -56.36 4.53
C GLY A 9 20.16 -55.68 3.15
N GLU A 10 20.36 -54.36 3.15
CA GLU A 10 21.09 -53.46 2.21
C GLU A 10 21.03 -53.59 0.66
N GLU A 11 20.55 -52.47 0.08
CA GLU A 11 21.17 -51.56 -0.92
C GLU A 11 21.53 -51.98 -2.38
N ALA A 12 20.83 -51.28 -3.31
CA ALA A 12 21.13 -50.92 -4.71
C ALA A 12 21.13 -52.01 -5.81
N PRO A 13 20.54 -51.69 -6.98
CA PRO A 13 21.40 -51.17 -8.05
C PRO A 13 20.81 -49.99 -8.84
N ARG A 14 21.72 -49.09 -9.26
CA ARG A 14 21.47 -48.02 -10.22
C ARG A 14 21.52 -48.56 -11.66
N GLN A 15 20.92 -47.77 -12.56
CA GLN A 15 21.16 -47.68 -14.01
C GLN A 15 20.35 -48.62 -14.91
N ASN A 16 19.24 -48.09 -15.44
CA ASN A 16 18.65 -48.55 -16.69
C ASN A 16 18.62 -47.37 -17.68
N ALA A 17 19.39 -47.50 -18.76
CA ALA A 17 19.11 -46.82 -20.04
C ALA A 17 18.03 -47.63 -20.79
N PRO A 18 17.36 -47.02 -21.78
CA PRO A 18 17.80 -47.38 -23.13
C PRO A 18 17.83 -46.21 -24.12
N ALA A 19 18.79 -46.32 -25.04
CA ALA A 19 18.85 -45.60 -26.29
C ALA A 19 17.72 -46.06 -27.23
N GLY A 20 16.95 -45.10 -27.75
CA GLY A 20 15.96 -45.30 -28.81
C GLY A 20 16.10 -44.17 -29.82
N GLN A 21 16.84 -44.43 -30.88
CA GLN A 21 17.08 -43.54 -32.01
C GLN A 21 16.00 -43.75 -33.08
N ARG A 22 15.71 -42.68 -33.85
CA ARG A 22 14.89 -42.56 -35.09
C ARG A 22 13.48 -42.00 -34.81
N LYS A 23 12.97 -40.98 -35.49
CA LYS A 23 13.12 -40.60 -36.91
C LYS A 23 12.77 -39.11 -37.06
N SER A 24 13.52 -38.42 -37.89
CA SER A 24 13.23 -37.10 -38.44
C SER A 24 11.95 -37.13 -39.28
N ASP A 25 11.04 -36.18 -39.05
CA ASP A 25 10.14 -35.70 -40.09
C ASP A 25 10.11 -34.17 -40.04
N GLN A 26 10.42 -33.58 -41.19
CA GLN A 26 10.32 -32.15 -41.48
C GLN A 26 8.86 -31.85 -41.82
N SER A 27 8.28 -30.86 -41.17
CA SER A 27 7.11 -30.16 -41.70
C SER A 27 7.20 -28.69 -41.31
N ASP A 28 7.72 -27.93 -42.28
CA ASP A 28 7.29 -26.61 -42.73
C ASP A 28 6.78 -25.61 -41.68
N GLY A 29 7.55 -24.53 -41.58
CA GLY A 29 7.28 -23.40 -40.73
C GLY A 29 6.03 -22.62 -41.14
N ASP A 30 5.22 -22.33 -40.15
CA ASP A 30 4.52 -21.06 -40.06
C ASP A 30 5.06 -20.33 -38.83
N ASN A 31 6.19 -19.65 -39.04
CA ASN A 31 6.70 -18.65 -38.11
C ASN A 31 5.72 -17.47 -38.19
N SER A 32 4.63 -17.54 -37.42
CA SER A 32 3.78 -16.39 -37.15
C SER A 32 4.66 -15.32 -36.53
N GLY A 33 5.12 -14.41 -37.40
CA GLY A 33 5.96 -13.30 -37.07
C GLY A 33 5.24 -12.44 -36.06
N CYS A 34 5.58 -12.61 -34.79
CA CYS A 34 5.55 -11.50 -33.86
C CYS A 34 6.66 -10.53 -34.29
N ASP A 35 6.40 -9.81 -35.38
CA ASP A 35 6.99 -8.51 -35.67
C ASP A 35 6.48 -7.55 -34.58
N LEU A 36 6.90 -7.79 -33.35
CA LEU A 36 7.02 -6.74 -32.36
C LEU A 36 8.23 -5.96 -32.83
N GLY A 37 7.95 -5.07 -33.78
CA GLY A 37 8.88 -4.12 -34.34
C GLY A 37 9.78 -3.65 -33.22
N GLN A 38 11.03 -4.06 -33.36
CA GLN A 38 12.18 -3.46 -32.73
C GLN A 38 12.16 -2.00 -33.19
N ALA A 39 11.30 -1.20 -32.56
CA ALA A 39 11.33 0.24 -32.63
C ALA A 39 12.57 0.63 -31.85
N ASP A 40 13.68 0.51 -32.57
CA ASP A 40 14.97 1.10 -32.32
C ASP A 40 14.81 2.63 -32.30
N MET A 41 14.13 3.11 -31.26
CA MET A 41 14.35 4.42 -30.69
C MET A 41 15.13 4.13 -29.42
N GLN A 42 16.41 3.79 -29.59
CA GLN A 42 17.38 3.92 -28.53
C GLN A 42 17.44 5.41 -28.21
N ASP A 43 16.57 5.84 -27.29
CA ASP A 43 16.70 7.10 -26.61
C ASP A 43 18.14 7.14 -26.06
N GLU A 44 18.94 8.09 -26.52
CA GLU A 44 20.37 8.28 -26.21
C GLU A 44 20.68 8.51 -24.72
N ASP A 45 19.71 8.25 -23.84
CA ASP A 45 19.74 8.52 -22.41
C ASP A 45 19.23 7.30 -21.61
N ASP A 46 19.20 6.11 -22.22
CA ASP A 46 18.84 4.85 -21.56
C ASP A 46 20.03 4.27 -20.76
N ASN A 47 20.52 4.99 -19.74
CA ASN A 47 21.61 4.49 -18.89
C ASN A 47 21.13 3.30 -18.02
N PRO A 48 21.62 2.07 -18.25
CA PRO A 48 21.19 0.88 -17.51
C PRO A 48 21.52 0.93 -16.02
N GLY A 49 22.51 1.75 -15.62
CA GLY A 49 22.87 1.98 -14.22
C GLY A 49 21.76 2.70 -13.45
N ILE A 50 21.25 3.79 -14.00
CA ILE A 50 20.19 4.61 -13.40
C ILE A 50 18.91 3.77 -13.24
N ARG A 51 18.56 2.99 -14.26
CA ARG A 51 17.42 2.04 -14.19
C ARG A 51 17.55 1.00 -13.09
N ARG A 52 18.76 0.52 -12.83
CA ARG A 52 19.00 -0.42 -11.72
C ARG A 52 18.83 0.26 -10.37
N GLU A 53 19.32 1.49 -10.26
CA GLU A 53 19.19 2.29 -9.04
C GLU A 53 17.73 2.65 -8.74
N ILE A 54 16.98 3.13 -9.73
CA ILE A 54 15.54 3.43 -9.61
C ILE A 54 14.79 2.20 -9.08
N ARG A 55 15.05 1.02 -9.67
CA ARG A 55 14.43 -0.24 -9.22
C ARG A 55 14.84 -0.63 -7.80
N SER A 56 16.06 -0.32 -7.36
CA SER A 56 16.48 -0.54 -5.97
C SER A 56 15.70 0.37 -5.03
N LYS A 57 15.67 1.68 -5.33
CA LYS A 57 14.96 2.67 -4.52
C LYS A 57 13.47 2.37 -4.40
N TYR A 58 12.79 2.01 -5.49
CA TYR A 58 11.38 1.59 -5.41
C TYR A 58 11.18 0.37 -4.51
N ARG A 59 12.07 -0.63 -4.57
CA ARG A 59 11.99 -1.81 -3.68
C ARG A 59 12.21 -1.43 -2.22
N GLU A 60 13.16 -0.55 -1.95
CA GLU A 60 13.44 -0.03 -0.62
C GLU A 60 12.24 0.76 -0.07
N LEU A 61 11.62 1.62 -0.88
CA LEU A 61 10.40 2.34 -0.53
C LEU A 61 9.22 1.40 -0.23
N ILE A 62 8.99 0.40 -1.09
CA ILE A 62 7.92 -0.58 -0.84
C ILE A 62 8.18 -1.33 0.47
N GLN A 63 9.42 -1.73 0.73
CA GLN A 63 9.79 -2.40 1.98
C GLN A 63 9.64 -1.48 3.19
N SER A 64 10.04 -0.21 3.10
CA SER A 64 9.95 0.74 4.20
C SER A 64 8.50 1.02 4.58
N VAL A 65 7.62 1.16 3.58
CA VAL A 65 6.18 1.33 3.79
C VAL A 65 5.55 0.11 4.45
N GLN A 66 5.94 -1.10 4.03
CA GLN A 66 5.42 -2.34 4.59
C GLN A 66 5.92 -2.61 6.01
N GLN A 67 7.19 -2.33 6.29
CA GLN A 67 7.81 -2.57 7.61
C GLN A 67 7.38 -1.52 8.63
N ASN A 68 7.25 -0.25 8.21
CA ASN A 68 6.93 0.87 9.09
C ASN A 68 5.44 1.21 9.09
N ARG A 69 4.55 0.21 9.01
CA ARG A 69 3.10 0.42 8.90
C ARG A 69 2.52 1.30 10.03
N GLU A 70 2.92 1.06 11.28
CA GLU A 70 2.44 1.81 12.44
C GLU A 70 2.82 3.31 12.34
N ASP A 71 4.05 3.57 11.93
CA ASP A 71 4.58 4.90 11.66
C ASP A 71 3.85 5.63 10.52
N MET A 72 3.44 4.90 9.48
CA MET A 72 2.70 5.45 8.34
C MET A 72 1.26 5.84 8.72
N LEU A 73 0.65 5.06 9.61
CA LEU A 73 -0.73 5.26 10.07
C LEU A 73 -0.85 6.36 11.14
N SER A 74 0.23 6.67 11.85
CA SER A 74 0.22 7.71 12.87
C SER A 74 -0.28 9.07 12.34
N PRO A 75 -1.29 9.69 12.98
CA PRO A 75 -1.87 10.96 12.54
C PRO A 75 -0.93 12.15 12.72
N SER A 76 0.07 12.04 13.61
CA SER A 76 1.08 13.08 13.85
C SER A 76 2.27 13.03 12.89
N ASN A 77 2.36 11.99 12.05
CA ASN A 77 3.52 11.72 11.22
C ASN A 77 3.19 11.84 9.72
N ASN A 78 4.05 12.52 8.95
CA ASN A 78 3.89 12.73 7.51
C ASN A 78 4.69 11.75 6.65
N LYS A 79 5.31 10.71 7.24
CA LYS A 79 6.09 9.69 6.54
C LYS A 79 5.42 9.10 5.29
N LEU A 80 4.10 8.87 5.31
CA LEU A 80 3.39 8.33 4.13
C LEU A 80 3.42 9.32 2.96
N THR A 81 3.34 10.62 3.24
CA THR A 81 3.45 11.69 2.25
C THR A 81 4.88 11.82 1.75
N GLU A 82 5.88 11.72 2.64
CA GLU A 82 7.30 11.75 2.27
C GLU A 82 7.67 10.65 1.27
N VAL A 83 7.20 9.41 1.52
CA VAL A 83 7.36 8.30 0.58
C VAL A 83 6.78 8.64 -0.79
N LEU A 84 5.60 9.26 -0.82
CA LEU A 84 4.93 9.62 -2.07
C LEU A 84 5.67 10.73 -2.81
N GLU A 85 6.27 11.68 -2.09
CA GLU A 85 7.15 12.70 -2.67
C GLU A 85 8.44 12.10 -3.24
N GLU A 86 9.05 11.15 -2.55
CA GLU A 86 10.22 10.42 -3.06
C GLU A 86 9.88 9.60 -4.31
N ALA A 87 8.74 8.90 -4.30
CA ALA A 87 8.22 8.21 -5.47
C ALA A 87 8.01 9.15 -6.66
N ASN A 88 7.42 10.33 -6.43
CA ASN A 88 7.20 11.33 -7.47
C ASN A 88 8.52 11.91 -8.05
N LYS A 89 9.60 11.94 -7.26
CA LYS A 89 10.94 12.28 -7.77
C LYS A 89 11.47 11.20 -8.70
N LEU A 90 11.38 9.93 -8.27
CA LEU A 90 11.83 8.78 -9.06
C LEU A 90 11.01 8.59 -10.35
N PHE A 91 9.72 8.92 -10.31
CA PHE A 91 8.80 8.79 -11.42
C PHE A 91 9.25 9.54 -12.67
N LYS A 92 9.94 10.67 -12.51
CA LYS A 92 10.45 11.48 -13.62
C LYS A 92 11.47 10.74 -14.49
N ASP A 93 12.15 9.76 -13.91
CA ASP A 93 13.19 8.99 -14.56
C ASP A 93 12.69 7.59 -15.02
N VAL A 94 11.40 7.31 -14.85
CA VAL A 94 10.78 6.03 -15.26
C VAL A 94 10.57 6.02 -16.78
N ARG A 95 11.27 5.12 -17.46
CA ARG A 95 11.20 4.99 -18.93
C ARG A 95 10.70 3.64 -19.41
N GLN A 96 10.71 2.63 -18.54
CA GLN A 96 10.36 1.26 -18.91
C GLN A 96 9.20 0.72 -18.07
N SER A 97 8.40 -0.18 -18.67
CA SER A 97 7.26 -0.82 -18.01
C SER A 97 7.64 -1.54 -16.72
N ARG A 98 8.88 -2.02 -16.60
CA ARG A 98 9.36 -2.72 -15.41
C ARG A 98 9.48 -1.81 -14.19
N GLU A 99 9.87 -0.55 -14.38
CA GLU A 99 9.92 0.45 -13.31
C GLU A 99 8.52 0.97 -13.00
N ALA A 100 7.72 1.24 -14.03
CA ALA A 100 6.31 1.62 -13.86
C ALA A 100 5.49 0.57 -13.11
N ALA A 101 5.82 -0.72 -13.27
CA ALA A 101 5.18 -1.79 -12.50
C ALA A 101 5.52 -1.71 -11.00
N LEU A 102 6.75 -1.33 -10.65
CA LEU A 102 7.15 -1.11 -9.25
C LEU A 102 6.50 0.15 -8.69
N ASP A 103 6.41 1.22 -9.48
CA ASP A 103 5.71 2.44 -9.10
C ASP A 103 4.22 2.16 -8.81
N ALA A 104 3.54 1.47 -9.72
CA ALA A 104 2.15 1.04 -9.51
C ALA A 104 2.01 0.16 -8.27
N GLN A 105 2.95 -0.75 -8.02
CA GLN A 105 2.94 -1.57 -6.80
C GLN A 105 3.08 -0.72 -5.54
N LEU A 106 3.97 0.28 -5.54
CA LEU A 106 4.11 1.22 -4.43
C LEU A 106 2.82 2.01 -4.20
N LEU A 107 2.18 2.49 -5.28
CA LEU A 107 0.92 3.23 -5.20
C LEU A 107 -0.21 2.38 -4.61
N VAL A 108 -0.29 1.09 -4.93
CA VAL A 108 -1.28 0.19 -4.32
C VAL A 108 -1.08 0.10 -2.81
N VAL A 109 0.15 -0.21 -2.38
CA VAL A 109 0.45 -0.37 -0.93
C VAL A 109 0.24 0.94 -0.18
N THR A 110 0.68 2.06 -0.74
CA THR A 110 0.49 3.39 -0.12
C THR A 110 -0.97 3.82 -0.09
N SER A 111 -1.77 3.45 -1.10
CA SER A 111 -3.22 3.73 -1.12
C SER A 111 -3.97 2.94 -0.06
N ASP A 112 -3.62 1.67 0.15
CA ASP A 112 -4.20 0.86 1.23
C ASP A 112 -3.94 1.49 2.60
N LEU A 113 -2.71 1.95 2.84
CA LEU A 113 -2.36 2.68 4.06
C LEU A 113 -3.00 4.06 4.13
N GLY A 114 -3.12 4.77 3.02
CA GLY A 114 -3.80 6.06 2.94
C GLY A 114 -5.28 5.93 3.30
N LYS A 115 -5.94 4.89 2.81
CA LYS A 115 -7.33 4.55 3.19
C LYS A 115 -7.42 4.27 4.68
N GLU A 116 -6.51 3.48 5.24
CA GLU A 116 -6.50 3.14 6.66
C GLU A 116 -6.25 4.39 7.53
N LYS A 117 -5.26 5.22 7.16
CA LYS A 117 -4.99 6.49 7.83
C LYS A 117 -6.18 7.44 7.76
N ALA A 118 -6.80 7.58 6.59
CA ALA A 118 -8.01 8.39 6.42
C ALA A 118 -9.17 7.84 7.26
N SER A 119 -9.31 6.51 7.38
CA SER A 119 -10.32 5.88 8.23
C SER A 119 -10.07 6.16 9.72
N GLN A 120 -8.81 6.18 10.16
CA GLN A 120 -8.44 6.54 11.54
C GLN A 120 -8.73 8.01 11.84
N LEU A 121 -8.31 8.93 10.95
CA LEU A 121 -8.62 10.36 11.08
C LEU A 121 -10.12 10.64 11.05
N ALA A 122 -10.85 9.93 10.18
CA ALA A 122 -12.30 10.02 10.11
C ALA A 122 -12.94 9.47 11.38
N ALA A 123 -12.46 8.37 11.95
CA ALA A 123 -12.96 7.85 13.23
C ALA A 123 -12.72 8.85 14.38
N GLU A 124 -11.56 9.50 14.39
CA GLU A 124 -11.21 10.54 15.36
C GLU A 124 -12.10 11.79 15.21
N GLY A 125 -12.53 12.11 13.98
CA GLY A 125 -13.44 13.23 13.67
C GLY A 125 -14.95 12.90 13.65
N ALA A 126 -15.34 11.63 13.62
CA ALA A 126 -16.72 11.18 13.43
C ALA A 126 -17.38 10.58 14.67
N ALA A 127 -16.66 10.47 15.79
CA ALA A 127 -17.28 10.10 17.06
C ALA A 127 -18.11 11.28 17.60
N PHE A 128 -19.35 11.41 17.14
CA PHE A 128 -20.33 12.30 17.79
C PHE A 128 -20.54 11.79 19.21
N ASP A 129 -20.11 12.57 20.20
CA ASP A 129 -20.37 12.31 21.62
C ASP A 129 -21.67 13.02 22.03
N PRO A 130 -22.78 12.27 22.22
CA PRO A 130 -24.05 12.86 22.62
C PRO A 130 -23.95 13.52 24.00
N THR A 131 -23.11 12.99 24.90
CA THR A 131 -22.96 13.50 26.25
C THR A 131 -22.26 14.86 26.23
N ALA A 132 -21.09 14.97 25.59
CA ALA A 132 -20.42 16.27 25.43
C ALA A 132 -21.29 17.31 24.71
N PHE A 133 -22.07 16.89 23.70
CA PHE A 133 -23.02 17.76 23.03
C PHE A 133 -24.12 18.27 23.97
N THR A 134 -24.72 17.38 24.78
CA THR A 134 -25.76 17.78 25.75
C THR A 134 -25.21 18.70 26.84
N GLU A 135 -23.99 18.47 27.33
CA GLU A 135 -23.34 19.35 28.29
C GLU A 135 -23.11 20.75 27.72
N HIS A 136 -22.62 20.83 26.48
CA HIS A 136 -22.47 22.11 25.77
C HIS A 136 -23.80 22.81 25.55
N LEU A 137 -24.82 22.07 25.12
CA LEU A 137 -26.16 22.59 24.89
C LEU A 137 -26.74 23.17 26.18
N VAL A 138 -26.67 22.42 27.29
CA VAL A 138 -27.15 22.86 28.60
C VAL A 138 -26.39 24.10 29.07
N SER A 139 -25.07 24.13 28.92
CA SER A 139 -24.24 25.29 29.28
C SER A 139 -24.69 26.55 28.53
N ILE A 140 -24.85 26.47 27.20
CA ILE A 140 -25.29 27.61 26.38
C ILE A 140 -26.70 28.06 26.76
N LEU A 141 -27.64 27.12 26.91
CA LEU A 141 -29.02 27.43 27.28
C LEU A 141 -29.09 28.07 28.68
N PHE A 142 -28.32 27.55 29.63
CA PHE A 142 -28.26 28.06 31.00
C PHE A 142 -27.68 29.48 31.05
N ILE A 143 -26.58 29.73 30.35
CA ILE A 143 -25.96 31.06 30.26
C ILE A 143 -26.94 32.06 29.62
N HIS A 144 -27.64 31.67 28.56
CA HIS A 144 -28.60 32.57 27.90
C HIS A 144 -29.79 32.91 28.80
N VAL A 145 -30.35 31.91 29.50
CA VAL A 145 -31.47 32.10 30.43
C VAL A 145 -31.10 32.99 31.61
N ILE A 146 -29.92 32.80 32.20
CA ILE A 146 -29.44 33.65 33.30
C ILE A 146 -29.19 35.07 32.80
N THR A 147 -28.54 35.21 31.65
CA THR A 147 -28.27 36.54 31.07
C THR A 147 -29.57 37.30 30.80
N ALA A 148 -30.57 36.64 30.22
CA ALA A 148 -31.89 37.22 30.01
C ALA A 148 -32.58 37.62 31.32
N LYS A 149 -32.50 36.79 32.36
CA LYS A 149 -33.04 37.10 33.69
C LYS A 149 -32.34 38.28 34.36
N VAL A 150 -31.01 38.36 34.27
CA VAL A 150 -30.22 39.46 34.82
C VAL A 150 -30.52 40.78 34.10
N GLN A 151 -30.67 40.75 32.78
CA GLN A 151 -31.06 41.92 31.99
C GLN A 151 -32.48 42.38 32.30
N PHE A 152 -33.43 41.45 32.44
CA PHE A 152 -34.82 41.75 32.79
C PHE A 152 -34.94 42.34 34.21
N SER A 153 -34.20 41.80 35.18
CA SER A 153 -34.17 42.35 36.54
C SER A 153 -33.59 43.78 36.55
N ARG A 154 -32.47 44.01 35.84
CA ARG A 154 -31.88 45.37 35.72
C ARG A 154 -32.80 46.38 35.01
N PHE A 155 -33.61 45.92 34.04
CA PHE A 155 -34.57 46.78 33.35
C PHE A 155 -35.77 47.13 34.25
N SER A 156 -36.21 46.18 35.10
CA SER A 156 -37.30 46.39 36.05
C SER A 156 -36.90 47.36 37.19
N ASP A 157 -35.65 47.31 37.64
CA ASP A 157 -35.14 48.19 38.71
C ASP A 157 -34.97 49.65 38.25
N HIS A 158 -34.80 49.90 36.94
CA HIS A 158 -34.64 51.25 36.39
C HIS A 158 -35.95 51.97 36.03
N ASN A 159 -37.06 51.24 35.90
CA ASN A 159 -38.35 51.80 35.44
C ASN A 159 -39.40 51.92 36.56
N GLY A 160 -39.00 51.66 37.81
CA GLY A 160 -39.87 51.62 39.00
C GLY A 160 -39.60 52.69 40.06
N SER A 161 -38.87 53.77 39.73
CA SER A 161 -38.65 54.92 40.64
C SER A 161 -39.31 56.20 40.17
#